data_AF-A0A7W0ZDD0-F1
#
_entry.id   AF-A0A7W0ZDD0-F1
#
_cell.length_a   1.000
_cell.length_b   1.000
_cell.length_c   1.000
_cell.angle_alpha   90.00
_cell.angle_beta   90.00
_cell.angle_gamma   90.00
#
_symmetry.space_group_name_H-M   'P 1'
#
loop_
_entity.id
_entity.type
_entity.pdbx_description
1 polymer ?
#
loop_
_entity_poly.entity_id
_entity_poly.type
_entity_poly.pdbx_seq_one_letter_code
_entity_poly.pdbx_strand_id
1 'polypeptide(L)' 'SGIFKSGDPATRARAIVEATTYFDHPDIVAKVSRGLGEPMVGIGVRDMDEGDRLARRGW' A
#
# COMPACT_ATOMS: atom_id res chain seq x y z
N SER A 1 8.17 -1.19 -3.68
CA SER A 1 8.16 -2.63 -3.39
C SER A 1 6.75 -3.23 -3.52
N GLY A 2 5.69 -2.54 -3.04
CA GLY A 2 4.30 -3.07 -2.91
C GLY A 2 3.63 -3.63 -4.17
N ILE A 3 4.08 -3.22 -5.36
CA ILE A 3 3.53 -3.66 -6.65
C ILE A 3 4.11 -5.02 -7.05
N PHE A 4 5.43 -5.10 -7.24
CA PHE A 4 6.07 -6.30 -7.79
C PHE A 4 6.20 -7.47 -6.82
N LYS A 5 6.02 -7.25 -5.51
CA LYS A 5 5.97 -8.33 -4.50
C LYS A 5 4.52 -8.71 -4.11
N SER A 6 3.53 -8.31 -4.89
CA SER A 6 2.12 -8.69 -4.67
C SER A 6 1.70 -9.87 -5.55
N GLY A 7 0.54 -10.46 -5.25
CA GLY A 7 0.00 -11.59 -6.02
C GLY A 7 -0.42 -11.24 -7.45
N ASP A 8 -0.76 -9.98 -7.73
CA ASP A 8 -1.04 -9.47 -9.08
C ASP A 8 -0.45 -8.06 -9.27
N PRO A 9 0.82 -7.97 -9.70
CA PRO A 9 1.49 -6.69 -9.89
C PRO A 9 0.84 -5.77 -10.91
N ALA A 10 0.28 -6.30 -11.99
CA ALA A 10 -0.29 -5.50 -13.07
C ALA A 10 -1.57 -4.80 -12.61
N THR A 11 -2.49 -5.56 -12.01
CA THR A 11 -3.74 -5.03 -11.46
C THR A 11 -3.46 -4.02 -10.34
N ARG A 12 -2.52 -4.34 -9.43
CA ARG A 12 -2.14 -3.44 -8.33
C ARG A 12 -1.49 -2.15 -8.82
N ALA A 13 -0.62 -2.21 -9.83
CA ALA A 13 -0.02 -1.01 -10.42
C ALA A 13 -1.09 -0.07 -10.97
N ARG A 14 -2.03 -0.60 -11.77
CA ARG A 14 -3.13 0.19 -12.32
C ARG A 14 -3.97 0.84 -11.22
N ALA A 15 -4.35 0.06 -10.20
CA ALA A 15 -5.15 0.56 -9.09
C ALA A 15 -4.46 1.70 -8.32
N ILE A 16 -3.14 1.61 -8.10
CA ILE A 16 -2.37 2.68 -7.44
C ILE A 16 -2.34 3.96 -8.27
N VAL A 17 -2.14 3.85 -9.59
CA VAL A 17 -2.16 5.02 -10.49
C VAL A 17 -3.54 5.67 -10.49
N GLU A 18 -4.61 4.88 -10.62
CA GLU A 18 -5.99 5.40 -10.59
C GLU A 18 -6.33 6.02 -9.23
N ALA A 19 -6.00 5.36 -8.11
CA ALA A 19 -6.23 5.89 -6.78
C ALA A 19 -5.46 7.19 -6.50
N THR A 20 -4.25 7.34 -7.06
CA THR A 20 -3.46 8.58 -6.95
C THR A 20 -4.08 9.70 -7.78
N THR A 21 -4.58 9.36 -8.97
CA THR A 21 -5.22 10.33 -9.87
C THR A 21 -6.52 10.87 -9.30
N TYR A 22 -7.32 10.01 -8.65
CA TYR A 22 -8.66 10.31 -8.14
C TYR A 22 -8.73 10.24 -6.60
N PHE A 23 -7.69 10.73 -5.92
CA PHE A 23 -7.52 10.55 -4.48
C PHE A 23 -8.66 11.16 -3.63
N ASP A 24 -9.39 12.13 -4.16
CA ASP A 24 -10.52 12.83 -3.54
C ASP A 24 -11.89 12.28 -3.95
N HIS A 25 -11.93 11.23 -4.78
CA HIS A 25 -13.15 10.54 -5.20
C HIS A 25 -13.29 9.18 -4.48
N PRO A 26 -13.99 9.14 -3.33
CA PRO A 26 -14.02 7.95 -2.48
C PRO A 26 -14.65 6.72 -3.17
N ASP A 27 -15.60 6.93 -4.07
CA ASP A 27 -16.23 5.91 -4.88
C ASP A 27 -15.25 5.23 -5.85
N ILE A 28 -14.38 6.02 -6.49
CA ILE A 28 -13.33 5.51 -7.38
C ILE A 28 -12.29 4.74 -6.58
N VAL A 29 -11.80 5.31 -5.47
CA VAL A 29 -10.82 4.65 -4.59
C VAL A 29 -11.36 3.31 -4.09
N ALA A 30 -12.62 3.27 -3.65
CA ALA A 30 -13.27 2.04 -3.19
C ALA A 30 -13.47 1.01 -4.32
N LYS A 31 -13.68 1.46 -5.56
CA LYS A 31 -13.81 0.59 -6.72
C LYS A 31 -12.48 -0.05 -7.11
N VAL A 32 -11.41 0.75 -7.22
CA VAL A 32 -10.09 0.28 -7.66
C VAL A 32 -9.37 -0.54 -6.60
N SER A 33 -9.76 -0.42 -5.34
CA SER A 33 -9.20 -1.20 -4.23
C SER A 33 -9.68 -2.66 -4.17
N ARG A 34 -10.60 -3.07 -5.05
CA ARG A 34 -11.18 -4.42 -5.08
C ARG A 34 -10.32 -5.38 -5.90
N GLY A 35 -10.24 -6.64 -5.46
CA GLY A 35 -9.66 -7.72 -6.27
C GLY A 35 -8.16 -7.57 -6.56
N LEU A 36 -7.40 -6.87 -5.70
CA LEU A 36 -5.96 -6.61 -5.91
C LEU A 36 -5.03 -7.79 -5.61
N GLY A 37 -5.59 -8.95 -5.29
CA GLY A 37 -4.85 -10.11 -4.80
C GLY A 37 -4.10 -9.85 -3.51
N GLU A 38 -3.26 -10.82 -3.12
CA GLU A 38 -2.48 -10.73 -1.87
C GLU A 38 -1.49 -9.56 -1.90
N PRO A 39 -1.47 -8.71 -0.86
CA PRO A 39 -0.47 -7.67 -0.74
C PRO A 39 0.90 -8.28 -0.40
N MET A 40 1.94 -7.46 -0.52
CA MET A 40 3.21 -7.80 0.12
C MET A 40 3.06 -7.86 1.64
N VAL A 41 3.80 -8.77 2.27
CA VAL A 41 4.05 -8.77 3.72
C VAL A 41 4.98 -7.61 4.11
N GLY A 42 4.46 -6.65 4.87
CA GLY A 42 5.24 -5.57 5.47
C GLY A 42 5.79 -5.94 6.85
N ILE A 43 6.75 -5.14 7.33
CA ILE A 43 7.24 -5.20 8.72
C ILE A 43 6.52 -4.10 9.50
N GLY A 44 5.87 -4.44 10.61
CA GLY A 44 5.18 -3.47 11.45
C GLY A 44 6.16 -2.62 12.24
N VAL A 45 5.88 -1.32 12.37
CA VAL A 45 6.76 -0.37 13.11
C VAL A 45 6.99 -0.80 14.57
N ARG A 46 6.00 -1.46 15.18
CA ARG A 46 6.10 -1.99 16.55
C ARG A 46 7.14 -3.10 16.69
N ASP A 47 7.35 -3.87 15.62
CA ASP A 47 8.26 -5.02 15.58
C ASP A 47 9.66 -4.61 15.10
N MET A 48 9.86 -3.34 14.71
CA MET A 48 11.16 -2.81 14.29
C MET A 48 12.00 -2.38 15.49
N ASP A 49 13.30 -2.65 15.42
CA ASP A 49 14.29 -2.13 16.36
C ASP A 49 14.35 -0.60 16.32
N GLU A 50 14.70 0.06 17.43
CA GLU A 50 14.76 1.53 17.50
C GLU A 50 15.68 2.16 16.45
N GLY A 51 16.75 1.47 16.05
CA GLY A 51 17.68 1.92 15.01
C GLY A 51 17.08 1.94 13.60
N ASP A 52 16.11 1.07 13.33
CA ASP A 52 15.46 0.94 12.03
C ASP A 52 14.26 1.88 11.86
N ARG A 53 13.76 2.44 12.96
CA ARG A 53 12.64 3.39 12.94
C ARG A 53 13.10 4.75 12.44
N LEU A 54 12.45 5.23 11.38
CA LEU A 54 12.71 6.57 10.82
C LEU A 54 12.35 7.70 11.80
N ALA A 55 11.33 7.49 12.64
CA ALA A 55 10.92 8.43 13.68
C ALA A 55 11.12 7.81 15.07
N ARG A 56 11.78 8.55 15.97
CA ARG A 56 12.03 8.12 17.36
C ARG A 56 10.95 8.59 18.36
N ARG A 57 9.96 9.36 17.89
CA ARG A 57 8.90 9.95 18.72
C ARG A 57 7.59 10.00 17.94
N GLY A 58 6.47 9.75 18.63
CA GLY A 58 5.13 9.65 18.03
C GLY A 58 4.75 8.22 17.67
N TRP A 59 3.46 7.91 17.86
CA TRP A 59 2.80 6.68 17.41
C TRP A 59 2.28 6.83 16.00
#